data_AF-A0A1M6MVK7-F1
#
_entry.id   AF-A0A1M6MVK7-F1
#
_cell.length_a   1.000
_cell.length_b   1.000
_cell.length_c   1.000
_cell.angle_alpha   90.00
_cell.angle_beta   90.00
_cell.angle_gamma   90.00
#
_symmetry.space_group_name_H-M   'P 1'
#
loop_
_entity.id
_entity.type
_entity.pdbx_description
1 polymer ?
#
loop_
_entity_poly.entity_id
_entity_poly.type
_entity_poly.pdbx_seq_one_letter_code
_entity_poly.pdbx_strand_id
1 'polypeptide(L)'
;MIQKPRDTAEYLVGSCANCGMMNIVPRHKGDGCTCADCGSGPLIPLGYGILQGDRVTTMHVGVDVDTSQLDKVGELVEKIADHVDRITDRVAGLKEEVSRLDGADIHGSTRSETI
;
A
#
# COMPACT_ATOMS: atom_id res chain seq x y z
N MET A 1 25.86 -38.67 26.52
CA MET A 1 25.80 -37.18 26.50
C MET A 1 24.71 -36.75 27.46
N ILE A 2 25.07 -36.13 28.58
CA ILE A 2 24.08 -35.61 29.54
C ILE A 2 23.51 -34.33 28.93
N GLN A 3 22.25 -34.37 28.49
CA GLN A 3 21.55 -33.17 28.06
C GLN A 3 21.38 -32.28 29.31
N LYS A 4 22.09 -31.14 29.35
CA LYS A 4 21.80 -30.10 30.34
C LYS A 4 20.34 -29.68 30.14
N PRO A 5 19.51 -29.62 31.19
CA PRO A 5 18.15 -29.10 31.06
C PRO A 5 18.24 -27.68 30.49
N ARG A 6 17.48 -27.40 29.42
CA ARG A 6 17.33 -26.05 28.89
C ARG A 6 16.74 -25.19 30.00
N ASP A 7 17.55 -24.26 30.48
CA ASP A 7 17.11 -23.26 31.44
C ASP A 7 16.03 -22.39 30.77
N THR A 8 14.79 -22.49 31.23
CA THR A 8 13.64 -21.76 30.67
C THR A 8 13.60 -20.30 31.13
N ALA A 9 14.44 -19.92 32.10
CA ALA A 9 14.51 -18.59 32.67
C ALA A 9 15.51 -17.70 31.89
N GLU A 10 15.05 -17.16 30.77
CA GLU A 10 15.84 -16.27 29.90
C GLU A 10 15.94 -14.83 30.42
N TYR A 11 15.07 -14.44 31.36
CA TYR A 11 14.96 -13.07 31.84
C TYR A 11 15.23 -12.95 33.34
N LEU A 12 15.87 -11.86 33.74
CA LEU A 12 15.98 -11.41 35.12
C LEU A 12 14.90 -10.37 35.39
N VAL A 13 14.19 -10.50 36.51
CA VAL A 13 13.23 -9.52 36.99
C VAL A 13 13.86 -8.76 38.15
N GLY A 14 13.88 -7.44 38.05
CA GLY A 14 14.37 -6.56 39.11
C GLY A 14 13.45 -5.38 39.36
N SER A 15 13.49 -4.82 40.56
CA SER A 15 12.81 -3.57 40.92
C SER A 15 13.81 -2.44 41.03
N CYS A 16 13.46 -1.28 40.50
CA CYS A 16 14.28 -0.08 40.61
C CYS A 16 14.34 0.40 42.07
N ALA A 17 15.56 0.57 42.60
CA ALA A 17 15.75 1.11 43.95
C ALA A 17 15.28 2.57 44.12
N ASN A 18 15.14 3.33 43.02
CA ASN A 18 14.75 4.74 43.04
C ASN A 18 13.23 4.96 42.89
N CYS A 19 12.59 4.32 41.90
CA CYS A 19 11.16 4.51 41.62
C CYS A 19 10.28 3.27 41.84
N GLY A 20 10.85 2.13 42.25
CA GLY A 20 10.12 0.89 42.49
C GLY A 20 9.69 0.13 41.22
N MET A 21 9.81 0.73 40.03
CA MET A 21 9.37 0.13 38.78
C MET A 21 10.06 -1.20 38.46
N MET A 22 9.26 -2.19 38.08
CA MET A 22 9.75 -3.49 37.63
C MET A 22 10.38 -3.38 36.24
N ASN A 23 11.54 -4.00 36.09
CA ASN A 23 12.28 -4.11 34.84
C ASN A 23 12.51 -5.59 34.57
N ILE A 24 12.26 -6.00 33.32
CA ILE A 24 12.49 -7.36 32.83
C ILE A 24 13.63 -7.25 31.83
N VAL A 25 14.80 -7.78 32.18
CA VAL A 25 16.02 -7.65 31.37
C VAL A 25 16.52 -9.03 30.94
N PRO A 26 17.12 -9.17 29.75
CA PRO A 26 17.73 -10.44 29.36
C PRO A 26 18.78 -10.85 30.38
N ARG A 27 18.76 -12.12 30.82
CA ARG A 27 19.63 -12.61 31.89
C ARG A 27 21.13 -12.41 31.60
N HIS A 28 21.52 -12.49 30.33
CA HIS A 28 22.91 -12.27 29.90
C HIS A 28 23.34 -10.79 29.92
N LYS A 29 22.42 -9.85 30.19
CA LYS A 29 22.65 -8.41 30.28
C LYS A 29 22.27 -7.83 31.65
N GLY A 30 21.92 -8.66 32.63
CA GLY A 30 21.36 -8.18 33.90
C GLY A 30 22.28 -7.25 34.69
N ASP A 31 23.59 -7.45 34.58
CA ASP A 31 24.57 -6.65 35.31
C ASP A 31 24.70 -5.23 34.74
N GLY A 32 24.70 -4.23 35.62
CA GLY A 32 24.87 -2.82 35.25
C GLY A 32 23.67 -2.19 34.53
N CYS A 33 22.55 -2.91 34.41
CA CYS A 33 21.31 -2.33 33.90
C CYS A 33 20.76 -1.29 34.87
N THR A 34 20.41 -0.13 34.33
CA THR A 34 19.67 0.92 35.02
C THR A 34 18.18 0.77 34.74
N CYS A 35 17.37 1.38 35.59
CA CYS A 35 15.93 1.44 35.38
C CYS A 35 15.58 2.10 34.04
N ALA A 36 14.82 1.40 33.20
CA ALA A 36 14.34 1.93 31.91
C ALA A 36 13.31 3.06 32.06
N ASP A 37 12.70 3.20 33.24
CA ASP A 37 11.72 4.25 33.54
C ASP A 37 12.41 5.54 34.03
N CYS A 38 13.13 5.48 35.16
CA CYS A 38 13.73 6.68 35.75
C CYS A 38 15.20 6.93 35.33
N GLY A 39 15.83 6.00 34.63
CA GLY A 39 17.22 6.10 34.15
C GLY A 39 18.33 6.08 35.22
N SER A 40 17.96 6.22 36.49
CA SER A 40 18.90 6.54 37.58
C SER A 40 19.11 5.44 38.62
N GLY A 41 18.09 4.62 38.89
CA GLY A 41 18.15 3.61 39.95
C GLY A 41 18.75 2.28 39.48
N PRO A 42 19.63 1.64 40.28
CA PRO A 42 20.03 0.27 40.01
C PRO A 42 18.84 -0.68 40.17
N LEU A 43 18.89 -1.80 39.45
CA LEU A 43 17.89 -2.85 39.54
C LEU A 43 18.26 -3.80 40.68
N ILE A 44 17.38 -3.92 41.68
CA ILE A 44 17.46 -4.92 42.75
C ILE A 44 16.84 -6.23 42.22
N PRO A 45 17.62 -7.32 42.11
CA PRO A 45 17.11 -8.59 41.60
C PRO A 45 16.00 -9.16 42.49
N LEU A 46 14.89 -9.57 41.87
CA LEU A 46 13.77 -10.25 42.53
C LEU A 46 13.73 -11.74 42.19
N GLY A 47 14.23 -12.11 41.02
CA GLY A 47 14.26 -13.49 40.56
C GLY A 47 14.35 -13.59 39.04
N TYR A 48 14.01 -14.75 38.50
CA TYR A 48 13.99 -14.97 37.05
C TYR A 48 12.56 -14.99 36.50
N GLY A 49 12.38 -14.36 35.34
CA GLY A 49 11.13 -14.33 34.60
C GLY A 49 11.12 -15.38 33.51
N ILE A 50 10.02 -16.12 33.42
CA ILE A 50 9.70 -16.97 32.27
C ILE A 50 8.61 -16.24 31.49
N LEU A 51 8.89 -15.83 30.26
CA LEU A 51 7.86 -15.32 29.37
C LEU A 51 6.97 -16.50 28.94
N GLN A 52 5.80 -16.59 29.57
CA GLN A 52 4.71 -17.47 29.14
C GLN A 52 4.16 -16.92 27.82
N GLY A 53 4.61 -17.47 26.69
CA GLY A 53 4.08 -17.08 25.39
C GLY A 53 2.96 -18.02 24.97
N ASP A 54 1.78 -17.47 24.67
CA ASP A 54 1.11 -17.93 23.46
C ASP A 54 1.91 -17.34 22.31
N ARG A 55 2.51 -18.20 21.46
CA ARG A 55 3.23 -17.72 20.27
C ARG A 55 2.22 -16.93 19.44
N VAL A 56 2.39 -15.61 19.33
CA VAL A 56 1.71 -14.83 18.28
C VAL A 56 2.35 -15.26 16.97
N THR A 57 1.84 -16.34 16.39
CA THR A 57 2.35 -16.93 15.15
C THR A 57 2.08 -16.05 13.94
N THR A 58 1.16 -15.09 14.05
CA THR A 58 0.70 -14.28 12.92
C THR A 58 0.23 -12.90 13.39
N MET A 59 0.94 -11.86 12.94
CA MET A 59 0.47 -10.48 12.95
C MET A 59 -0.30 -10.24 11.66
N HIS A 60 -1.60 -9.98 11.73
CA HIS A 60 -2.40 -9.59 10.57
C HIS A 60 -2.35 -8.06 10.43
N VAL A 61 -1.62 -7.58 9.44
CA VAL A 61 -1.63 -6.18 9.03
C VAL A 61 -2.68 -6.02 7.94
N GLY A 62 -3.79 -5.36 8.25
CA GLY A 62 -4.75 -4.91 7.25
C GLY A 62 -4.27 -3.57 6.67
N VAL A 63 -4.16 -3.49 5.35
CA VAL A 63 -3.93 -2.23 4.65
C VAL A 63 -5.24 -1.84 3.99
N ASP A 64 -5.83 -0.74 4.47
CA ASP A 64 -6.97 -0.10 3.84
C ASP A 64 -6.47 0.99 2.88
N VAL A 65 -6.91 0.94 1.62
CA VAL A 65 -6.50 1.88 0.58
C VAL A 65 -7.75 2.55 0.02
N ASP A 66 -7.83 3.87 0.14
CA ASP A 66 -8.89 4.67 -0.49
C ASP A 66 -8.67 4.72 -2.02
N THR A 67 -9.51 4.02 -2.77
CA THR A 67 -9.50 3.98 -4.24
C THR A 67 -10.52 4.91 -4.87
N SER A 68 -11.21 5.75 -4.10
CA SER A 68 -12.31 6.59 -4.61
C SER A 68 -11.92 7.54 -5.75
N GLN A 69 -10.64 7.92 -5.83
CA GLN A 69 -10.08 8.72 -6.93
C GLN A 69 -9.88 7.88 -8.20
N LEU A 70 -9.46 6.61 -8.07
CA LEU A 70 -9.30 5.69 -9.20
C LEU A 70 -10.65 5.35 -9.82
N ASP A 71 -11.69 5.16 -9.00
CA ASP A 71 -13.05 4.86 -9.47
C ASP A 71 -13.59 6.02 -10.33
N LYS A 72 -13.39 7.27 -9.88
CA LYS A 72 -13.77 8.47 -10.64
C LYS A 72 -13.02 8.58 -11.97
N VAL A 73 -11.74 8.21 -11.99
CA VAL A 73 -10.94 8.20 -13.23
C VAL A 73 -11.48 7.13 -14.19
N GLY A 74 -11.87 5.96 -13.68
CA GLY A 74 -12.50 4.91 -14.48
C GLY A 74 -13.77 5.39 -15.20
N GLU A 75 -14.69 6.02 -14.46
CA GLU A 75 -15.92 6.58 -15.05
C GLU A 75 -15.66 7.66 -16.11
N LEU A 76 -14.62 8.49 -15.90
CA LEU A 76 -14.24 9.53 -16.85
C LEU A 76 -13.67 8.92 -18.14
N VAL A 77 -12.87 7.86 -18.03
CA VAL A 77 -12.31 7.15 -19.18
C VAL A 77 -13.40 6.49 -20.02
N GLU A 78 -14.41 5.86 -19.39
CA GLU A 78 -15.56 5.29 -20.10
C GLU A 78 -16.32 6.36 -20.89
N LYS A 79 -16.61 7.51 -20.26
CA LYS A 79 -17.27 8.63 -20.96
C LYS A 79 -16.45 9.13 -22.14
N ILE A 80 -15.13 9.22 -21.99
CA ILE A 80 -14.23 9.65 -23.08
C ILE A 80 -14.28 8.64 -24.23
N ALA A 81 -14.25 7.33 -23.95
CA ALA A 81 -14.36 6.29 -24.96
C ALA A 81 -15.64 6.45 -25.79
N ASP A 82 -16.79 6.60 -25.12
CA ASP A 82 -18.08 6.83 -25.78
C ASP A 82 -18.07 8.10 -26.65
N HIS A 83 -17.39 9.16 -26.20
CA HIS A 83 -17.26 10.39 -26.97
C HIS A 83 -16.38 10.21 -28.21
N VAL A 84 -15.28 9.46 -28.10
CA VAL A 84 -14.38 9.16 -29.21
C VAL A 84 -15.08 8.31 -30.26
N ASP A 85 -15.87 7.32 -29.86
CA ASP A 85 -16.65 6.49 -30.80
C ASP A 85 -17.64 7.34 -31.60
N ARG A 86 -18.41 8.20 -30.92
CA ARG A 86 -19.33 9.14 -31.60
C ARG A 86 -18.62 10.09 -32.56
N ILE A 87 -17.43 10.57 -32.20
CA ILE A 87 -16.63 11.44 -33.08
C ILE A 87 -16.17 10.64 -34.29
N THR A 88 -15.70 9.41 -34.09
CA THR A 88 -15.25 8.52 -35.16
C THR A 88 -16.37 8.26 -36.16
N ASP A 89 -17.58 7.94 -35.68
CA ASP A 89 -18.77 7.74 -36.51
C ASP A 89 -19.11 8.99 -37.33
N ARG A 90 -19.08 10.18 -36.69
CA ARG A 90 -19.37 11.44 -37.37
C ARG A 90 -18.31 11.78 -38.43
N VAL A 91 -17.04 11.54 -38.13
CA VAL A 91 -15.93 11.76 -39.08
C VAL A 91 -16.06 10.80 -40.27
N ALA A 92 -16.44 9.54 -40.03
CA ALA A 92 -16.72 8.58 -41.10
C ALA A 92 -17.88 9.05 -42.00
N GLY A 93 -18.99 9.49 -41.42
CA GLY A 93 -20.13 10.02 -42.18
C GLY A 93 -19.78 11.27 -42.99
N LEU A 94 -19.03 12.22 -42.42
CA LEU A 94 -18.56 13.41 -43.14
C LEU A 94 -17.63 13.04 -44.29
N LYS A 95 -16.75 12.04 -44.12
CA LYS A 95 -15.88 11.55 -45.19
C LYS A 95 -16.68 10.99 -46.36
N GLU A 96 -17.76 10.26 -46.08
CA GLU A 96 -18.68 9.75 -47.13
C GLU A 96 -19.41 10.88 -47.85
N GLU A 97 -19.88 11.90 -47.12
CA GLU A 97 -20.54 13.07 -47.70
C GLU A 97 -19.60 13.88 -48.60
N VAL A 98 -18.37 14.15 -48.15
CA VAL A 98 -17.34 14.83 -48.95
C VAL A 98 -17.01 14.03 -50.21
N SER A 99 -16.86 12.70 -50.10
CA SER A 99 -16.59 11.84 -51.26
C SER A 99 -17.72 11.88 -52.30
N ARG A 100 -18.97 12.12 -51.88
CA ARG A 100 -20.12 12.29 -52.79
C ARG A 100 -20.12 13.67 -53.47
N LEU A 101 -19.67 14.72 -52.79
CA LEU A 101 -19.59 16.07 -53.35
C LEU A 101 -18.47 16.18 -54.38
N ASP A 102 -17.30 15.60 -54.10
CA ASP A 102 -16.17 15.57 -55.05
C ASP A 102 -16.50 14.82 -56.36
N GLY A 103 -17.47 13.90 -56.32
CA GLY A 103 -17.98 13.18 -57.50
C GLY A 103 -19.01 13.96 -58.34
N ALA A 104 -19.58 15.05 -57.83
CA ALA A 104 -20.68 15.77 -58.47
C ALA A 104 -20.22 16.94 -59.38
N ASP A 105 -18.97 17.41 -59.23
CA ASP A 105 -18.47 18.60 -59.93
C ASP A 105 -17.86 18.34 -61.32
N ILE A 106 -17.95 17.13 -61.88
CA ILE A 106 -17.35 16.76 -63.17
C ILE A 106 -18.33 16.67 -64.35
N HIS A 107 -19.51 17.32 -64.29
CA HIS A 107 -20.39 17.50 -65.45
C HIS A 107 -20.59 18.99 -65.80
N GLY A 108 -19.47 19.71 -65.88
CA GLY A 108 -19.39 21.01 -66.55
C GLY A 108 -19.56 20.86 -68.06
N SER A 109 -20.77 21.14 -68.52
CA SER A 109 -21.22 21.33 -69.90
C SER A 109 -20.15 21.91 -70.84
N THR A 110 -19.54 21.07 -71.68
CA THR A 110 -18.81 21.51 -72.88
C THR A 110 -19.82 21.67 -74.01
N ARG A 111 -20.41 22.87 -74.11
CA ARG A 111 -21.20 23.27 -75.26
C ARG A 111 -20.24 23.60 -76.40
N SER A 112 -20.11 22.65 -77.33
CA SER A 112 -19.34 22.75 -78.57
C SER A 112 -19.90 23.89 -79.44
N GLU A 113 -19.09 24.92 -79.71
CA GLU A 113 -19.31 25.84 -80.83
C GLU A 113 -18.65 25.24 -82.07
N THR A 114 -19.46 24.96 -83.09
CA THR A 114 -19.01 24.54 -84.43
C THR A 114 -19.15 25.73 -85.38
N ILE A 115 -18.09 25.90 -86.17
CA ILE A 115 -17.83 26.86 -87.26
C ILE A 115 -19.05 27.20 -88.12
#